data_AF-A0A2G1LSG6-F1
#
_entry.id   AF-A0A2G1LSG6-F1
#
_cell.length_a   1.000
_cell.length_b   1.000
_cell.length_c   1.000
_cell.angle_alpha   90.00
_cell.angle_beta   90.00
_cell.angle_gamma   90.00
#
_symmetry.space_group_name_H-M   'P 1'
#
loop_
_entity.id
_entity.type
_entity.pdbx_description
1 polymer ?
#
loop_
_entity_poly.entity_id
_entity_poly.type
_entity_poly.pdbx_seq_one_letter_code
_entity_poly.pdbx_strand_id
1 'polypeptide(L)'
;MAASAHKKVTNAVHRHRHLSKQGLLERAFTFAFRGLVYAQIWEDPAVDMEALAITPDSHVVTIASGGCNVLSYLTADPAKITAVDLNTAHIALNRLKLMAAQTLPDHAAFHRFFARADDKANIAAYRAVVAPHLDESTRRYWEGRDMTGRRRIGGFARGIYRHGLLGRFIGAAHLLARLHGVNPKRMLDAQSREEQLAIFERELAPIFDKGFVRWLTSQPASLFGLGIPPAQFEALAGDDRMDNVLKARLKKLACDFDLKDNYFAVQAFGRGYAGGEGPLPPYLQAANHRAVRDRAERVDVRHINFTDFLTSQPAASCDRYILLDAQDWMDDEQLNALWAQITRTAKPDARVLFRTAGEPSILPGRVADDVLAHWDYRADASRDYTARDRSAIYGGVHLYVLKGADA
;
A
#
# COMPACT_ATOMS: atom_id res chain seq x y z
N MET A 1 -6.12 -21.97 16.30
CA MET A 1 -5.96 -20.54 15.93
C MET A 1 -5.73 -20.31 14.42
N ALA A 2 -4.85 -21.06 13.73
CA ALA A 2 -4.65 -20.92 12.27
C ALA A 2 -5.92 -21.18 11.43
N ALA A 3 -6.80 -22.10 11.86
CA ALA A 3 -8.07 -22.39 11.19
C ALA A 3 -9.12 -21.25 11.29
N SER A 4 -9.05 -20.41 12.34
CA SER A 4 -9.95 -19.26 12.52
C SER A 4 -9.53 -18.08 11.65
N ALA A 5 -8.23 -17.78 11.58
CA ALA A 5 -7.68 -16.82 10.62
C ALA A 5 -7.94 -17.24 9.16
N HIS A 6 -7.90 -18.55 8.88
CA HIS A 6 -8.21 -19.10 7.56
C HIS A 6 -9.65 -18.82 7.13
N LYS A 7 -10.64 -18.95 8.02
CA LYS A 7 -12.05 -18.64 7.72
C LYS A 7 -12.28 -17.15 7.41
N LYS A 8 -11.56 -16.25 8.10
CA LYS A 8 -11.72 -14.79 7.94
C LYS A 8 -11.20 -14.25 6.61
N VAL A 9 -10.04 -14.72 6.14
CA VAL A 9 -9.50 -14.30 4.82
C VAL A 9 -10.32 -14.91 3.68
N THR A 10 -10.75 -16.17 3.82
CA THR A 10 -11.54 -16.89 2.82
C THR A 10 -12.93 -16.26 2.63
N ASN A 11 -13.61 -15.82 3.71
CA ASN A 11 -14.92 -15.16 3.57
C ASN A 11 -14.83 -13.72 3.03
N ALA A 12 -13.69 -13.05 3.17
CA ALA A 12 -13.50 -11.67 2.72
C ALA A 12 -13.14 -11.54 1.22
N VAL A 13 -12.75 -12.64 0.56
CA VAL A 13 -12.17 -12.60 -0.80
C VAL A 13 -12.95 -13.42 -1.83
N HIS A 14 -13.79 -14.39 -1.42
CA HIS A 14 -14.48 -15.27 -2.37
C HIS A 14 -15.80 -14.70 -2.87
N ARG A 15 -15.79 -14.13 -4.08
CA ARG A 15 -17.01 -13.73 -4.83
C ARG A 15 -17.77 -14.92 -5.42
N HIS A 16 -17.13 -16.07 -5.64
CA HIS A 16 -17.77 -17.22 -6.25
C HIS A 16 -17.57 -18.51 -5.43
N ARG A 17 -18.64 -19.00 -4.81
CA ARG A 17 -18.75 -20.42 -4.46
C ARG A 17 -18.80 -21.21 -5.77
N HIS A 18 -18.08 -22.34 -5.83
CA HIS A 18 -17.99 -23.32 -6.94
C HIS A 18 -16.71 -23.27 -7.80
N LEU A 19 -16.30 -24.46 -8.28
CA LEU A 19 -15.06 -24.83 -8.99
C LEU A 19 -14.93 -24.17 -10.39
N SER A 20 -14.97 -22.85 -10.48
CA SER A 20 -14.70 -22.10 -11.71
C SER A 20 -13.21 -21.77 -11.87
N LYS A 21 -12.76 -21.50 -13.10
CA LYS A 21 -11.39 -21.01 -13.36
C LYS A 21 -11.07 -19.75 -12.53
N GLN A 22 -12.07 -18.90 -12.30
CA GLN A 22 -11.97 -17.69 -11.48
C GLN A 22 -11.80 -18.03 -9.98
N GLY A 23 -12.55 -19.00 -9.45
CA GLY A 23 -12.38 -19.46 -8.06
C GLY A 23 -11.03 -20.14 -7.78
N LEU A 24 -10.44 -20.82 -8.77
CA LEU A 24 -9.07 -21.35 -8.67
C LEU A 24 -8.02 -20.23 -8.61
N LEU A 25 -8.17 -19.19 -9.42
CA LEU A 25 -7.31 -18.00 -9.38
C LEU A 25 -7.45 -17.26 -8.04
N GLU A 26 -8.66 -17.10 -7.52
CA GLU A 26 -8.92 -16.50 -6.20
C GLU A 26 -8.26 -17.27 -5.04
N ARG A 27 -8.25 -18.61 -5.11
CA ARG A 27 -7.58 -19.44 -4.09
C ARG A 27 -6.07 -19.37 -4.18
N ALA A 28 -5.51 -19.40 -5.40
CA ALA A 28 -4.08 -19.19 -5.62
C ALA A 28 -3.64 -17.79 -5.16
N PHE A 29 -4.48 -16.79 -5.40
CA PHE A 29 -4.31 -15.41 -4.93
C PHE A 29 -4.34 -15.32 -3.40
N THR A 30 -5.36 -15.90 -2.75
CA THR A 30 -5.46 -15.96 -1.28
C THR A 30 -4.22 -16.64 -0.66
N PHE A 31 -3.70 -17.68 -1.32
CA PHE A 31 -2.47 -18.33 -0.89
C PHE A 31 -1.24 -17.41 -1.04
N ALA A 32 -1.12 -16.67 -2.14
CA ALA A 32 -0.06 -15.69 -2.35
C ALA A 32 -0.09 -14.55 -1.31
N PHE A 33 -1.29 -14.18 -0.84
CA PHE A 33 -1.53 -13.16 0.20
C PHE A 33 -1.24 -13.64 1.63
N ARG A 34 -0.88 -14.91 1.84
CA ARG A 34 -0.40 -15.40 3.15
C ARG A 34 1.02 -14.92 3.49
N GLY A 35 1.78 -14.50 2.47
CA GLY A 35 3.15 -14.02 2.61
C GLY A 35 3.22 -12.51 2.81
N LEU A 36 4.45 -11.99 2.84
CA LEU A 36 4.68 -10.56 2.70
C LEU A 36 4.28 -10.15 1.28
N VAL A 37 3.18 -9.41 1.13
CA VAL A 37 2.74 -8.92 -0.18
C VAL A 37 3.50 -7.66 -0.51
N TYR A 38 3.41 -6.67 0.38
CA TYR A 38 3.99 -5.35 0.23
C TYR A 38 5.03 -5.08 1.32
N ALA A 39 6.30 -4.91 0.92
CA ALA A 39 7.33 -4.35 1.81
C ALA A 39 7.24 -2.81 1.90
N GLN A 40 6.62 -2.19 0.90
CA GLN A 40 6.28 -0.78 0.77
C GLN A 40 4.86 -0.69 0.22
N ILE A 41 4.07 0.25 0.75
CA ILE A 41 2.74 0.65 0.26
C ILE A 41 2.92 1.60 -0.94
N TRP A 42 2.00 1.55 -1.90
CA TRP A 42 2.04 2.32 -3.16
C TRP A 42 0.99 3.41 -3.22
N GLU A 43 0.86 4.17 -2.13
CA GLU A 43 -0.19 5.16 -1.93
C GLU A 43 0.47 6.34 -1.24
N ASP A 44 0.32 7.54 -1.79
CA ASP A 44 1.10 8.68 -1.33
C ASP A 44 0.60 9.21 0.03
N PRO A 45 1.37 9.04 1.13
CA PRO A 45 0.94 9.51 2.43
C PRO A 45 0.86 11.04 2.52
N ALA A 46 1.54 11.79 1.63
CA ALA A 46 1.42 13.24 1.61
C ALA A 46 0.03 13.67 1.15
N VAL A 47 -0.47 13.04 0.09
CA VAL A 47 -1.86 13.21 -0.39
C VAL A 47 -2.85 12.76 0.69
N ASP A 48 -2.58 11.63 1.35
CA ASP A 48 -3.45 11.10 2.39
C ASP A 48 -3.63 12.08 3.56
N MET A 49 -2.53 12.58 4.11
CA MET A 49 -2.55 13.49 5.26
C MET A 49 -3.25 14.81 4.95
N GLU A 50 -3.09 15.32 3.72
CA GLU A 50 -3.75 16.54 3.24
C GLU A 50 -5.26 16.31 3.04
N ALA A 51 -5.65 15.28 2.29
CA ALA A 51 -7.06 14.98 1.99
C ALA A 51 -7.87 14.70 3.25
N LEU A 52 -7.26 14.00 4.21
CA LEU A 52 -7.86 13.70 5.49
C LEU A 52 -7.76 14.85 6.48
N ALA A 53 -6.99 15.91 6.22
CA ALA A 53 -6.78 17.00 7.17
C ALA A 53 -6.53 16.45 8.59
N ILE A 54 -5.48 15.63 8.72
CA ILE A 54 -5.13 15.00 10.01
C ILE A 54 -4.67 16.10 10.98
N THR A 55 -5.26 16.09 12.17
CA THR A 55 -5.02 17.06 13.26
C THR A 55 -4.60 16.34 14.55
N PRO A 56 -4.11 17.07 15.57
CA PRO A 56 -3.78 16.51 16.87
C PRO A 56 -4.89 15.74 17.59
N ASP A 57 -6.15 16.01 17.28
CA ASP A 57 -7.32 15.33 17.89
C ASP A 57 -7.80 14.13 17.06
N SER A 58 -7.21 13.90 15.88
CA SER A 58 -7.68 12.87 14.94
C SER A 58 -7.41 11.46 15.45
N HIS A 59 -8.43 10.59 15.32
CA HIS A 59 -8.30 9.15 15.38
C HIS A 59 -8.36 8.57 13.96
N VAL A 60 -7.18 8.18 13.47
CA VAL A 60 -7.01 7.56 12.16
C VAL A 60 -7.24 6.06 12.25
N VAL A 61 -8.16 5.52 11.46
CA VAL A 61 -8.37 4.09 11.26
C VAL A 61 -7.93 3.74 9.84
N THR A 62 -6.93 2.88 9.71
CA THR A 62 -6.28 2.62 8.41
C THR A 62 -5.92 1.14 8.25
N ILE A 63 -5.84 0.66 7.02
CA ILE A 63 -5.30 -0.66 6.73
C ILE A 63 -3.77 -0.63 6.90
N ALA A 64 -3.23 -1.58 7.68
CA ALA A 64 -1.82 -1.53 8.09
C ALA A 64 -0.84 -1.75 6.93
N SER A 65 -1.12 -2.73 6.05
CA SER A 65 -0.32 -3.05 4.86
C SER A 65 1.19 -3.07 5.13
N GLY A 66 2.02 -2.48 4.26
CA GLY A 66 3.46 -2.36 4.46
C GLY A 66 3.90 -1.45 5.63
N GLY A 67 2.97 -0.76 6.28
CA GLY A 67 3.19 0.09 7.47
C GLY A 67 3.91 1.42 7.24
N CYS A 68 4.41 1.72 6.03
CA CYS A 68 5.07 3.00 5.77
C CYS A 68 4.12 4.19 5.87
N ASN A 69 2.87 4.05 5.43
CA ASN A 69 1.89 5.13 5.55
C ASN A 69 1.47 5.32 7.00
N VAL A 70 1.20 4.23 7.73
CA VAL A 70 0.93 4.26 9.19
C VAL A 70 1.99 5.07 9.94
N LEU A 71 3.28 4.78 9.74
CA LEU A 71 4.35 5.55 10.39
C LEU A 71 4.48 6.97 9.83
N SER A 72 4.13 7.21 8.56
CA SER A 72 4.18 8.55 7.97
C SER A 72 3.09 9.46 8.53
N TYR A 73 1.90 8.93 8.83
CA TYR A 73 0.81 9.69 9.44
C TYR A 73 1.17 10.24 10.83
N LEU A 74 2.10 9.62 11.56
CA LEU A 74 2.61 10.15 12.83
C LEU A 74 3.26 11.53 12.68
N THR A 75 3.71 11.89 11.47
CA THR A 75 4.29 13.21 11.19
C THR A 75 3.26 14.32 11.25
N ALA A 76 1.97 14.02 10.98
CA ALA A 76 0.83 14.92 11.14
C ALA A 76 0.28 15.00 12.57
N ASP A 77 0.98 14.41 13.55
CA ASP A 77 0.67 14.47 14.99
C ASP A 77 -0.72 13.95 15.43
N PRO A 78 -1.32 12.89 14.85
CA PRO A 78 -2.63 12.42 15.28
C PRO A 78 -2.64 11.99 16.76
N ALA A 79 -3.81 12.11 17.41
CA ALA A 79 -4.03 11.59 18.76
C ALA A 79 -3.80 10.08 18.82
N LYS A 80 -4.30 9.37 17.80
CA LYS A 80 -4.23 7.91 17.73
C LYS A 80 -4.32 7.41 16.30
N ILE A 81 -3.62 6.32 16.02
CA ILE A 81 -3.79 5.53 14.79
C ILE A 81 -4.16 4.10 15.18
N THR A 82 -5.28 3.58 14.68
CA THR A 82 -5.57 2.15 14.69
C THR A 82 -5.28 1.59 13.29
N ALA A 83 -4.26 0.74 13.19
CA ALA A 83 -3.90 0.06 11.96
C ALA A 83 -4.43 -1.38 11.98
N VAL A 84 -5.36 -1.72 11.09
CA VAL A 84 -6.00 -3.04 11.01
C VAL A 84 -5.52 -3.79 9.77
N ASP A 85 -5.31 -5.10 9.86
CA ASP A 85 -4.97 -5.91 8.68
C ASP A 85 -5.36 -7.37 8.93
N LEU A 86 -5.67 -8.11 7.86
CA LEU A 86 -5.94 -9.54 7.89
C LEU A 86 -4.67 -10.38 7.67
N ASN A 87 -3.61 -9.79 7.11
CA ASN A 87 -2.36 -10.45 6.80
C ASN A 87 -1.39 -10.41 7.98
N THR A 88 -1.07 -11.61 8.51
CA THR A 88 -0.11 -11.78 9.61
C THR A 88 1.29 -11.22 9.30
N ALA A 89 1.73 -11.26 8.04
CA ALA A 89 3.01 -10.67 7.63
C ALA A 89 3.01 -9.15 7.77
N HIS A 90 1.91 -8.48 7.39
CA HIS A 90 1.76 -7.03 7.52
C HIS A 90 1.70 -6.60 8.98
N ILE A 91 0.97 -7.34 9.83
CA ILE A 91 0.94 -7.12 11.28
C ILE A 91 2.36 -7.22 11.87
N ALA A 92 3.10 -8.28 11.53
CA ALA A 92 4.46 -8.47 12.02
C ALA A 92 5.45 -7.40 11.51
N LEU A 93 5.26 -6.88 10.28
CA LEU A 93 6.07 -5.80 9.72
C LEU A 93 5.78 -4.45 10.38
N ASN A 94 4.51 -4.12 10.60
CA ASN A 94 4.13 -2.90 11.30
C ASN A 94 4.70 -2.88 12.72
N ARG A 95 4.53 -3.96 13.48
CA ARG A 95 5.09 -4.08 14.83
C ARG A 95 6.61 -4.01 14.86
N LEU A 96 7.29 -4.62 13.87
CA LEU A 96 8.74 -4.49 13.73
C LEU A 96 9.16 -3.03 13.50
N LYS A 97 8.49 -2.30 12.59
CA LYS A 97 8.79 -0.90 12.28
C LYS A 97 8.56 0.01 13.49
N LEU A 98 7.43 -0.15 14.16
CA LEU A 98 7.08 0.65 15.35
C LEU A 98 8.05 0.39 16.50
N MET A 99 8.41 -0.86 16.76
CA MET A 99 9.35 -1.19 17.83
C MET A 99 10.76 -0.72 17.49
N ALA A 100 11.19 -0.87 16.24
CA ALA A 100 12.49 -0.37 15.78
C ALA A 100 12.57 1.16 15.84
N ALA A 101 11.48 1.88 15.55
CA ALA A 101 11.44 3.34 15.68
C ALA A 101 11.70 3.79 17.13
N GLN A 102 11.17 3.04 18.11
CA GLN A 102 11.31 3.34 19.54
C GLN A 102 12.66 2.92 20.12
N THR A 103 13.20 1.78 19.66
CA THR A 103 14.33 1.12 20.36
C THR A 103 15.67 1.32 19.67
N LEU A 104 15.72 1.54 18.35
CA LEU A 104 16.98 1.82 17.67
C LEU A 104 17.56 3.16 18.17
N PRO A 105 18.90 3.27 18.29
CA PRO A 105 19.53 4.38 18.99
C PRO A 105 19.35 5.74 18.29
N ASP A 106 19.31 5.74 16.96
CA ASP A 106 19.27 6.96 16.16
C ASP A 106 18.64 6.74 14.77
N HIS A 107 18.48 7.85 14.05
CA HIS A 107 17.96 7.86 12.68
C HIS A 107 18.84 7.04 11.74
N ALA A 108 20.17 7.08 11.88
CA ALA A 108 21.07 6.35 11.00
C ALA A 108 20.88 4.83 11.09
N ALA A 109 20.66 4.30 12.30
CA ALA A 109 20.32 2.90 12.53
C ALA A 109 18.95 2.55 11.94
N PHE A 110 17.94 3.40 12.12
CA PHE A 110 16.60 3.21 11.57
C PHE A 110 16.60 3.26 10.02
N HIS A 111 17.31 4.23 9.44
CA HIS A 111 17.50 4.41 8.01
C HIS A 111 18.26 3.23 7.39
N ARG A 112 19.37 2.77 8.01
CA ARG A 112 20.05 1.55 7.55
C ARG A 112 19.12 0.33 7.55
N PHE A 113 18.25 0.22 8.55
CA PHE A 113 17.32 -0.90 8.68
C PHE A 113 16.23 -0.89 7.60
N PHE A 114 15.61 0.27 7.35
CA PHE A 114 14.41 0.35 6.50
C PHE A 114 14.58 1.15 5.21
N ALA A 115 15.49 2.09 5.10
CA ALA A 115 15.78 2.74 3.81
C ALA A 115 16.71 1.86 2.95
N ARG A 116 17.91 1.56 3.48
CA ARG A 116 18.89 0.70 2.78
C ARG A 116 18.45 -0.76 2.77
N ALA A 117 18.13 -1.29 3.95
CA ALA A 117 17.55 -2.62 4.16
C ALA A 117 18.33 -3.80 3.52
N ASP A 118 19.64 -3.65 3.36
CA ASP A 118 20.55 -4.62 2.73
C ASP A 118 21.87 -4.84 3.49
N ASP A 119 21.88 -4.57 4.80
CA ASP A 119 23.07 -4.66 5.65
C ASP A 119 22.96 -5.77 6.71
N LYS A 120 24.02 -6.57 6.90
CA LYS A 120 24.10 -7.59 7.96
C LYS A 120 24.01 -6.99 9.36
N ALA A 121 24.43 -5.73 9.55
CA ALA A 121 24.28 -4.99 10.79
C ALA A 121 22.81 -4.88 11.23
N ASN A 122 21.85 -4.93 10.29
CA ASN A 122 20.43 -4.92 10.61
C ASN A 122 20.01 -6.17 11.40
N ILE A 123 20.62 -7.33 11.13
CA ILE A 123 20.33 -8.57 11.86
C ILE A 123 20.90 -8.51 13.28
N ALA A 124 22.09 -7.93 13.44
CA ALA A 124 22.69 -7.71 14.75
C ALA A 124 21.83 -6.73 15.58
N ALA A 125 21.46 -5.59 14.99
CA ALA A 125 20.58 -4.60 15.62
C ALA A 125 19.22 -5.18 15.98
N TYR A 126 18.61 -5.98 15.09
CA TYR A 126 17.38 -6.69 15.40
C TYR A 126 17.53 -7.56 16.64
N ARG A 127 18.55 -8.42 16.70
CA ARG A 127 18.73 -9.37 17.82
C ARG A 127 19.01 -8.67 19.14
N ALA A 128 19.87 -7.66 19.11
CA ALA A 128 20.36 -7.00 20.32
C ALA A 128 19.38 -5.96 20.86
N VAL A 129 18.67 -5.24 19.99
CA VAL A 129 17.91 -4.03 20.36
C VAL A 129 16.41 -4.21 20.17
N VAL A 130 15.97 -4.70 19.02
CA VAL A 130 14.54 -4.69 18.67
C VAL A 130 13.81 -5.93 19.19
N ALA A 131 14.37 -7.12 18.95
CA ALA A 131 13.76 -8.42 19.27
C ALA A 131 13.40 -8.61 20.75
N PRO A 132 14.19 -8.14 21.74
CA PRO A 132 13.82 -8.27 23.16
C PRO A 132 12.48 -7.61 23.52
N HIS A 133 12.08 -6.59 22.76
CA HIS A 133 10.88 -5.79 23.02
C HIS A 133 9.68 -6.22 22.14
N LEU A 134 9.86 -7.15 21.21
CA LEU A 134 8.80 -7.63 20.34
C LEU A 134 7.97 -8.72 21.02
N ASP A 135 6.66 -8.70 20.76
CA ASP A 135 5.77 -9.77 21.17
C ASP A 135 6.15 -11.12 20.52
N GLU A 136 5.81 -12.21 21.20
CA GLU A 136 6.21 -13.56 20.78
C GLU A 136 5.74 -13.92 19.36
N SER A 137 4.54 -13.47 18.95
CA SER A 137 4.00 -13.79 17.63
C SER A 137 4.77 -13.08 16.51
N THR A 138 5.15 -11.83 16.73
CA THR A 138 5.98 -11.05 15.79
C THR A 138 7.38 -11.63 15.69
N ARG A 139 8.01 -11.99 16.82
CA ARG A 139 9.31 -12.66 16.82
C ARG A 139 9.27 -13.99 16.07
N ARG A 140 8.27 -14.83 16.35
CA ARG A 140 8.10 -16.14 15.70
C ARG A 140 7.98 -16.00 14.18
N TYR A 141 7.28 -14.97 13.69
CA TYR A 141 7.19 -14.71 12.26
C TYR A 141 8.57 -14.43 11.65
N TRP A 142 9.31 -13.46 12.21
CA TRP A 142 10.58 -12.97 11.68
C TRP A 142 11.74 -13.97 11.84
N GLU A 143 11.77 -14.68 12.96
CA GLU A 143 12.74 -15.75 13.21
C GLU A 143 12.39 -17.07 12.51
N GLY A 144 11.13 -17.23 12.11
CA GLY A 144 10.66 -18.35 11.31
C GLY A 144 11.26 -18.37 9.90
N ARG A 145 11.16 -19.54 9.25
CA ARG A 145 11.76 -19.78 7.93
C ARG A 145 10.80 -19.45 6.79
N ASP A 146 11.33 -18.83 5.73
CA ASP A 146 10.68 -18.67 4.44
C ASP A 146 10.65 -19.99 3.64
N MET A 147 10.08 -19.96 2.44
CA MET A 147 9.98 -21.13 1.55
C MET A 147 11.33 -21.71 1.14
N THR A 148 12.43 -20.94 1.25
CA THR A 148 13.79 -21.39 0.96
C THR A 148 14.51 -21.90 2.22
N GLY A 149 13.79 -22.03 3.34
CA GLY A 149 14.33 -22.48 4.61
C GLY A 149 15.15 -21.42 5.36
N ARG A 150 15.17 -20.16 4.93
CA ARG A 150 15.98 -19.09 5.54
C ARG A 150 15.14 -18.26 6.50
N ARG A 151 15.71 -17.74 7.60
CA ARG A 151 14.96 -16.88 8.52
C ARG A 151 14.52 -15.60 7.81
N ARG A 152 13.24 -15.22 7.95
CA ARG A 152 12.65 -14.06 7.26
C ARG A 152 13.35 -12.75 7.57
N ILE A 153 13.81 -12.56 8.82
CA ILE A 153 14.56 -11.37 9.23
C ILE A 153 15.82 -11.14 8.39
N GLY A 154 16.41 -12.22 7.84
CA GLY A 154 17.56 -12.16 6.94
C GLY A 154 17.32 -11.35 5.65
N GLY A 155 16.05 -11.07 5.29
CA GLY A 155 15.72 -10.19 4.17
C GLY A 155 16.26 -8.76 4.34
N PHE A 156 16.34 -8.25 5.56
CA PHE A 156 16.91 -6.90 5.85
C PHE A 156 18.44 -6.82 5.71
N ALA A 157 19.11 -7.95 5.45
CA ALA A 157 20.53 -8.00 5.10
C ALA A 157 20.76 -8.20 3.59
N ARG A 158 19.69 -8.25 2.77
CA ARG A 158 19.76 -8.59 1.35
C ARG A 158 18.86 -7.73 0.45
N GLY A 159 18.20 -6.72 1.01
CA GLY A 159 17.22 -5.89 0.33
C GLY A 159 15.82 -6.49 0.44
N ILE A 160 15.12 -6.21 1.56
CA ILE A 160 13.75 -6.71 1.81
C ILE A 160 12.78 -6.35 0.68
N TYR A 161 13.01 -5.21 0.02
CA TYR A 161 12.21 -4.68 -1.09
C TYR A 161 12.30 -5.47 -2.39
N ARG A 162 13.29 -6.37 -2.50
CA ARG A 162 13.40 -7.32 -3.62
C ARG A 162 12.59 -8.59 -3.38
N HIS A 163 11.99 -8.70 -2.20
CA HIS A 163 11.19 -9.84 -1.76
C HIS A 163 9.71 -9.44 -1.64
N GLY A 164 8.88 -10.42 -1.26
CA GLY A 164 7.42 -10.30 -1.31
C GLY A 164 6.86 -10.44 -2.73
N LEU A 165 5.54 -10.33 -2.87
CA LEU A 165 4.85 -10.50 -4.15
C LEU A 165 5.28 -9.42 -5.14
N LEU A 166 5.18 -8.16 -4.73
CA LEU A 166 5.49 -7.02 -5.60
C LEU A 166 6.99 -6.88 -5.92
N GLY A 167 7.87 -7.10 -4.95
CA GLY A 167 9.33 -7.02 -5.19
C GLY A 167 9.83 -8.08 -6.19
N ARG A 168 9.17 -9.25 -6.23
CA ARG A 168 9.40 -10.29 -7.24
C ARG A 168 8.80 -9.91 -8.60
N PHE A 169 7.61 -9.33 -8.61
CA PHE A 169 6.97 -8.83 -9.83
C PHE A 169 7.83 -7.76 -10.54
N ILE A 170 8.25 -6.72 -9.81
CA ILE A 170 9.16 -5.69 -10.35
C ILE A 170 10.47 -6.34 -10.83
N GLY A 171 10.99 -7.33 -10.10
CA GLY A 171 12.16 -8.10 -10.52
C GLY A 171 11.98 -8.84 -11.85
N ALA A 172 10.81 -9.45 -12.07
CA ALA A 172 10.46 -10.12 -13.32
C ALA A 172 10.29 -9.12 -14.47
N ALA A 173 9.64 -7.98 -14.22
CA ALA A 173 9.51 -6.90 -15.21
C ALA A 173 10.89 -6.36 -15.63
N HIS A 174 11.83 -6.19 -14.68
CA HIS A 174 13.21 -5.82 -14.98
C HIS A 174 13.94 -6.85 -15.83
N LEU A 175 13.73 -8.15 -15.54
CA LEU A 175 14.31 -9.22 -16.35
C LEU A 175 13.75 -9.20 -17.77
N LEU A 176 12.44 -9.07 -17.92
CA LEU A 176 11.76 -8.99 -19.22
C LEU A 176 12.28 -7.80 -20.04
N ALA A 177 12.40 -6.61 -19.43
CA ALA A 177 12.97 -5.45 -20.08
C ALA A 177 14.40 -5.72 -20.59
N ARG A 178 15.25 -6.37 -19.77
CA ARG A 178 16.62 -6.71 -20.16
C ARG A 178 16.70 -7.73 -21.28
N LEU A 179 15.77 -8.69 -21.33
CA LEU A 179 15.65 -9.62 -22.46
C LEU A 179 15.31 -8.89 -23.77
N HIS A 180 14.66 -7.73 -23.68
CA HIS A 180 14.42 -6.82 -24.79
C HIS A 180 15.51 -5.74 -24.97
N GLY A 181 16.67 -5.88 -24.31
CA GLY A 181 17.81 -4.96 -24.43
C GLY A 181 17.67 -3.66 -23.61
N VAL A 182 16.68 -3.55 -22.73
CA VAL A 182 16.39 -2.35 -21.95
C VAL A 182 16.78 -2.54 -20.49
N ASN A 183 17.45 -1.56 -19.89
CA ASN A 183 17.76 -1.55 -18.47
C ASN A 183 16.93 -0.48 -17.74
N PRO A 184 15.83 -0.85 -17.04
CA PRO A 184 14.96 0.12 -16.37
C PRO A 184 15.69 1.00 -15.34
N LYS A 185 16.82 0.55 -14.80
CA LYS A 185 17.65 1.35 -13.88
C LYS A 185 18.14 2.66 -14.50
N ARG A 186 18.28 2.73 -15.82
CA ARG A 186 18.74 3.94 -16.52
C ARG A 186 17.82 5.14 -16.32
N MET A 187 16.55 4.91 -15.96
CA MET A 187 15.66 6.00 -15.52
C MET A 187 16.27 6.79 -14.37
N LEU A 188 16.98 6.14 -13.45
CA LEU A 188 17.59 6.77 -12.28
C LEU A 188 18.81 7.65 -12.61
N ASP A 189 19.32 7.57 -13.84
CA ASP A 189 20.44 8.41 -14.29
C ASP A 189 19.95 9.79 -14.74
N ALA A 190 18.65 9.97 -14.96
CA ALA A 190 18.05 11.23 -15.40
C ALA A 190 18.24 12.35 -14.36
N GLN A 191 18.63 13.54 -14.83
CA GLN A 191 18.83 14.73 -14.00
C GLN A 191 17.69 15.76 -14.14
N SER A 192 16.75 15.55 -15.06
CA SER A 192 15.56 16.38 -15.23
C SER A 192 14.36 15.59 -15.75
N ARG A 193 13.17 16.18 -15.71
CA ARG A 193 11.95 15.56 -16.25
C ARG A 193 12.00 15.41 -17.78
N GLU A 194 12.67 16.32 -18.48
CA GLU A 194 12.91 16.23 -19.92
C GLU A 194 13.78 15.01 -20.25
N GLU A 195 14.85 14.78 -19.46
CA GLU A 195 15.67 13.57 -19.59
C GLU A 195 14.91 12.30 -19.22
N GLN A 196 14.09 12.34 -18.16
CA GLN A 196 13.20 11.23 -17.79
C GLN A 196 12.29 10.85 -18.98
N LEU A 197 11.65 11.83 -19.61
CA LEU A 197 10.79 11.62 -20.77
C LEU A 197 11.59 11.08 -21.97
N ALA A 198 12.77 11.63 -22.24
CA ALA A 198 13.61 11.16 -23.33
C ALA A 198 14.06 9.70 -23.15
N ILE A 199 14.44 9.30 -21.93
CA ILE A 199 14.80 7.92 -21.60
C ILE A 199 13.56 7.02 -21.70
N PHE A 200 12.42 7.45 -21.17
CA PHE A 200 11.18 6.69 -21.22
C PHE A 200 10.76 6.39 -22.66
N GLU A 201 10.65 7.40 -23.51
CA GLU A 201 10.21 7.24 -24.90
C GLU A 201 11.21 6.42 -25.73
N ARG A 202 12.51 6.57 -25.47
CA ARG A 202 13.56 5.82 -26.18
C ARG A 202 13.63 4.35 -25.77
N GLU A 203 13.44 4.05 -24.48
CA GLU A 203 13.80 2.74 -23.92
C GLU A 203 12.62 1.96 -23.37
N LEU A 204 11.74 2.58 -22.58
CA LEU A 204 10.65 1.87 -21.91
C LEU A 204 9.38 1.79 -22.77
N ALA A 205 8.99 2.88 -23.40
CA ALA A 205 7.80 2.95 -24.24
C ALA A 205 7.78 1.88 -25.36
N PRO A 206 8.88 1.59 -26.07
CA PRO A 206 8.89 0.60 -27.16
C PRO A 206 8.73 -0.85 -26.71
N ILE A 207 8.86 -1.14 -25.41
CA ILE A 207 8.63 -2.49 -24.86
C ILE A 207 7.16 -2.86 -25.02
N PHE A 208 6.25 -1.89 -24.84
CA PHE A 208 4.81 -2.11 -24.96
C PHE A 208 4.36 -2.39 -26.39
N ASP A 209 5.18 -2.09 -27.40
CA ASP A 209 4.88 -2.40 -28.81
C ASP A 209 5.22 -3.85 -29.18
N LYS A 210 5.94 -4.59 -28.30
CA LYS A 210 6.34 -5.98 -28.56
C LYS A 210 5.15 -6.92 -28.39
N GLY A 211 4.90 -7.79 -29.38
CA GLY A 211 3.76 -8.70 -29.39
C GLY A 211 3.64 -9.59 -28.15
N PHE A 212 4.75 -10.11 -27.64
CA PHE A 212 4.76 -10.89 -26.40
C PHE A 212 4.34 -10.08 -25.17
N VAL A 213 4.80 -8.82 -25.07
CA VAL A 213 4.44 -7.93 -23.96
C VAL A 213 2.96 -7.59 -24.02
N ARG A 214 2.45 -7.23 -25.21
CA ARG A 214 1.02 -6.96 -25.44
C ARG A 214 0.14 -8.14 -25.06
N TRP A 215 0.56 -9.35 -25.43
CA TRP A 215 -0.13 -10.58 -25.04
C TRP A 215 -0.07 -10.81 -23.52
N LEU A 216 1.09 -10.59 -22.89
CA LEU A 216 1.27 -10.80 -21.46
C LEU A 216 0.40 -9.83 -20.65
N THR A 217 0.41 -8.54 -21.02
CA THR A 217 -0.39 -7.50 -20.34
C THR A 217 -1.88 -7.67 -20.58
N SER A 218 -2.31 -8.36 -21.65
CA SER A 218 -3.71 -8.69 -21.87
C SER A 218 -4.20 -9.86 -21.01
N GLN A 219 -3.31 -10.55 -20.27
CA GLN A 219 -3.70 -11.61 -19.36
C GLN A 219 -4.10 -11.03 -17.98
N PRO A 220 -5.31 -11.28 -17.46
CA PRO A 220 -5.73 -10.79 -16.14
C PRO A 220 -4.81 -11.22 -14.99
N ALA A 221 -4.14 -12.37 -15.14
CA ALA A 221 -3.19 -12.87 -14.16
C ALA A 221 -1.86 -12.09 -14.09
N SER A 222 -1.53 -11.31 -15.11
CA SER A 222 -0.28 -10.56 -15.15
C SER A 222 -0.22 -9.46 -14.08
N LEU A 223 -1.37 -8.92 -13.68
CA LEU A 223 -1.45 -7.83 -12.71
C LEU A 223 -1.47 -8.30 -11.25
N PHE A 224 -1.53 -9.61 -11.00
CA PHE A 224 -1.49 -10.17 -9.63
C PHE A 224 -0.27 -9.71 -8.85
N GLY A 225 0.86 -9.53 -9.52
CA GLY A 225 2.09 -9.06 -8.90
C GLY A 225 2.05 -7.60 -8.44
N LEU A 226 1.21 -6.78 -9.08
CA LEU A 226 0.86 -5.43 -8.62
C LEU A 226 -0.16 -5.46 -7.47
N GLY A 227 -0.69 -6.65 -7.19
CA GLY A 227 -1.78 -6.88 -6.26
C GLY A 227 -3.11 -6.37 -6.79
N ILE A 228 -3.27 -6.25 -8.11
CA ILE A 228 -4.58 -5.99 -8.72
C ILE A 228 -5.23 -7.36 -9.01
N PRO A 229 -6.46 -7.63 -8.53
CA PRO A 229 -7.17 -8.86 -8.81
C PRO A 229 -7.65 -8.92 -10.26
N PRO A 230 -7.92 -10.14 -10.77
CA PRO A 230 -8.37 -10.29 -12.16
C PRO A 230 -9.76 -9.68 -12.37
N ALA A 231 -10.59 -9.59 -11.32
CA ALA A 231 -11.90 -8.95 -11.40
C ALA A 231 -11.85 -7.44 -11.64
N GLN A 232 -10.72 -6.79 -11.33
CA GLN A 232 -10.52 -5.36 -11.60
C GLN A 232 -9.88 -5.11 -12.97
N PHE A 233 -9.48 -6.15 -13.70
CA PHE A 233 -8.76 -6.00 -14.97
C PHE A 233 -9.56 -5.17 -15.98
N GLU A 234 -10.86 -5.47 -16.14
CA GLU A 234 -11.73 -4.73 -17.06
C GLU A 234 -11.99 -3.31 -16.56
N ALA A 235 -12.23 -3.12 -15.26
CA ALA A 235 -12.40 -1.79 -14.67
C ALA A 235 -11.14 -0.92 -14.79
N LEU A 236 -9.96 -1.54 -14.76
CA LEU A 236 -8.66 -0.90 -14.96
C LEU A 236 -8.44 -0.52 -16.42
N ALA A 237 -8.84 -1.40 -17.36
CA ALA A 237 -8.72 -1.19 -18.79
C ALA A 237 -9.66 -0.06 -19.26
N GLY A 238 -10.87 -0.01 -18.69
CA GLY A 238 -11.93 0.86 -19.18
C GLY A 238 -12.21 0.57 -20.66
N ASP A 239 -12.23 1.62 -21.47
CA ASP A 239 -12.42 1.52 -22.92
C ASP A 239 -11.10 1.37 -23.70
N ASP A 240 -9.95 1.34 -23.03
CA ASP A 240 -8.63 1.25 -23.65
C ASP A 240 -8.01 -0.16 -23.50
N ARG A 241 -6.96 -0.42 -24.26
CA ARG A 241 -6.18 -1.65 -24.16
C ARG A 241 -5.27 -1.61 -22.94
N MET A 242 -5.18 -2.73 -22.22
CA MET A 242 -4.38 -2.82 -21.00
C MET A 242 -2.92 -2.40 -21.17
N ASP A 243 -2.28 -2.69 -22.31
CA ASP A 243 -0.92 -2.24 -22.58
C ASP A 243 -0.79 -0.71 -22.63
N ASN A 244 -1.80 -0.02 -23.17
CA ASN A 244 -1.83 1.45 -23.19
C ASN A 244 -2.00 2.00 -21.77
N VAL A 245 -2.92 1.43 -20.98
CA VAL A 245 -3.16 1.82 -19.59
C VAL A 245 -1.90 1.65 -18.74
N LEU A 246 -1.22 0.50 -18.84
CA LEU A 246 0.02 0.24 -18.11
C LEU A 246 1.17 1.13 -18.59
N LYS A 247 1.26 1.40 -19.90
CA LYS A 247 2.23 2.35 -20.46
C LYS A 247 2.01 3.76 -19.93
N ALA A 248 0.77 4.24 -19.88
CA ALA A 248 0.41 5.54 -19.35
C ALA A 248 0.72 5.67 -17.86
N ARG A 249 0.39 4.65 -17.05
CA ARG A 249 0.72 4.61 -15.62
C ARG A 249 2.23 4.58 -15.36
N LEU A 250 2.97 3.77 -16.12
CA LEU A 250 4.43 3.76 -16.04
C LEU A 250 5.02 5.10 -16.46
N LYS A 251 4.46 5.76 -17.49
CA LYS A 251 4.87 7.10 -17.93
C LYS A 251 4.65 8.13 -16.82
N LYS A 252 3.48 8.15 -16.19
CA LYS A 252 3.19 9.04 -15.05
C LYS A 252 4.20 8.84 -13.92
N LEU A 253 4.42 7.58 -13.52
CA LEU A 253 5.42 7.24 -12.49
C LEU A 253 6.83 7.72 -12.88
N ALA A 254 7.20 7.56 -14.14
CA ALA A 254 8.53 7.84 -14.66
C ALA A 254 8.81 9.32 -14.94
N CYS A 255 7.79 10.11 -15.30
CA CYS A 255 8.00 11.40 -15.98
C CYS A 255 7.24 12.58 -15.39
N ASP A 256 6.09 12.37 -14.72
CA ASP A 256 5.25 13.50 -14.28
C ASP A 256 5.85 14.21 -13.06
N PHE A 257 6.62 13.47 -12.26
CA PHE A 257 7.30 13.95 -11.05
C PHE A 257 8.81 13.87 -11.22
N ASP A 258 9.53 14.81 -10.60
CA ASP A 258 10.99 14.74 -10.51
C ASP A 258 11.39 13.52 -9.66
N LEU A 259 12.33 12.71 -10.15
CA LEU A 259 12.81 11.54 -9.42
C LEU A 259 13.38 11.89 -8.04
N LYS A 260 13.91 13.10 -7.84
CA LYS A 260 14.41 13.55 -6.52
C LYS A 260 13.31 13.67 -5.46
N ASP A 261 12.05 13.76 -5.90
CA ASP A 261 10.87 13.93 -5.06
C ASP A 261 9.95 12.70 -5.10
N ASN A 262 10.21 11.70 -5.96
CA ASN A 262 9.36 10.52 -6.14
C ASN A 262 10.06 9.22 -5.72
N TYR A 263 9.90 8.85 -4.45
CA TYR A 263 10.48 7.62 -3.91
C TYR A 263 9.83 6.35 -4.48
N PHE A 264 8.59 6.43 -5.01
CA PHE A 264 7.94 5.30 -5.67
C PHE A 264 8.65 4.95 -6.98
N ALA A 265 8.99 5.97 -7.78
CA ALA A 265 9.74 5.78 -9.00
C ALA A 265 11.15 5.24 -8.71
N VAL A 266 11.85 5.79 -7.70
CA VAL A 266 13.14 5.25 -7.24
C VAL A 266 13.01 3.79 -6.81
N GLN A 267 11.94 3.44 -6.09
CA GLN A 267 11.67 2.06 -5.71
C GLN A 267 11.44 1.15 -6.93
N ALA A 268 10.64 1.59 -7.89
CA ALA A 268 10.28 0.82 -9.09
C ALA A 268 11.50 0.53 -9.96
N PHE A 269 12.32 1.55 -10.22
CA PHE A 269 13.48 1.45 -11.11
C PHE A 269 14.76 1.00 -10.37
N GLY A 270 14.87 1.24 -9.07
CA GLY A 270 16.03 0.88 -8.24
C GLY A 270 15.89 -0.43 -7.47
N ARG A 271 14.64 -0.89 -7.25
CA ARG A 271 14.27 -2.04 -6.41
C ARG A 271 14.68 -1.87 -4.94
N GLY A 272 14.56 -0.64 -4.45
CA GLY A 272 14.89 -0.18 -3.10
C GLY A 272 14.91 1.35 -3.06
N TYR A 273 14.93 1.92 -1.85
CA TYR A 273 15.03 3.37 -1.69
C TYR A 273 16.44 3.86 -2.03
N ALA A 274 16.58 5.18 -2.20
CA ALA A 274 17.89 5.80 -2.28
C ALA A 274 18.68 5.55 -0.98
N GLY A 275 19.95 5.16 -1.09
CA GLY A 275 20.78 4.80 0.07
C GLY A 275 21.24 5.98 0.94
N GLY A 276 21.05 7.22 0.48
CA GLY A 276 21.30 8.47 1.21
C GLY A 276 20.01 9.21 1.58
N GLU A 277 20.07 10.53 1.69
CA GLU A 277 18.89 11.42 1.85
C GLU A 277 18.19 11.69 0.51
N GLY A 278 18.05 10.66 -0.33
CA GLY A 278 17.25 10.79 -1.55
C GLY A 278 15.75 10.87 -1.24
N PRO A 279 14.88 10.76 -2.25
CA PRO A 279 13.44 10.74 -2.00
C PRO A 279 13.10 9.57 -1.07
N LEU A 280 12.53 9.91 0.09
CA LEU A 280 12.12 8.96 1.11
C LEU A 280 10.68 9.24 1.54
N PRO A 281 9.91 8.20 1.90
CA PRO A 281 8.63 8.40 2.56
C PRO A 281 8.81 9.16 3.87
N PRO A 282 7.83 9.97 4.32
CA PRO A 282 7.98 10.87 5.46
C PRO A 282 8.57 10.20 6.71
N TYR A 283 8.19 8.96 7.02
CA TYR A 283 8.70 8.25 8.20
C TYR A 283 10.19 7.90 8.19
N LEU A 284 10.85 7.91 7.02
CA LEU A 284 12.28 7.64 6.88
C LEU A 284 13.12 8.91 6.79
N GLN A 285 12.51 10.08 6.66
CA GLN A 285 13.21 11.35 6.58
C GLN A 285 13.79 11.74 7.95
N ALA A 286 15.03 12.25 7.96
CA ALA A 286 15.72 12.63 9.20
C ALA A 286 14.92 13.66 10.02
N ALA A 287 14.36 14.66 9.35
CA ALA A 287 13.53 15.71 9.96
C ALA A 287 12.33 15.17 10.75
N ASN A 288 11.79 14.01 10.36
CA ASN A 288 10.61 13.41 10.97
C ASN A 288 10.94 12.33 12.00
N HIS A 289 12.21 11.92 12.12
CA HIS A 289 12.57 10.74 12.93
C HIS A 289 12.14 10.87 14.39
N ARG A 290 12.36 12.04 15.00
CA ARG A 290 11.94 12.31 16.38
C ARG A 290 10.43 12.20 16.55
N ALA A 291 9.65 12.81 15.64
CA ALA A 291 8.20 12.74 15.66
C ALA A 291 7.70 11.29 15.55
N VAL A 292 8.28 10.50 14.63
CA VAL A 292 7.92 9.08 14.45
C VAL A 292 8.25 8.26 15.69
N ARG A 293 9.43 8.46 16.29
CA ARG A 293 9.84 7.76 17.51
C ARG A 293 8.95 8.11 18.69
N ASP A 294 8.83 9.40 18.99
CA ASP A 294 8.16 9.90 20.19
C ASP A 294 6.63 9.63 20.15
N ARG A 295 6.06 9.42 18.95
CA ARG A 295 4.62 9.14 18.75
C ARG A 295 4.31 7.69 18.38
N ALA A 296 5.30 6.80 18.27
CA ALA A 296 5.11 5.42 17.83
C ALA A 296 4.10 4.65 18.70
N GLU A 297 4.04 4.94 20.01
CA GLU A 297 3.10 4.32 20.95
C GLU A 297 1.63 4.70 20.69
N ARG A 298 1.36 5.76 19.91
CA ARG A 298 0.01 6.15 19.51
C ARG A 298 -0.59 5.23 18.44
N VAL A 299 0.20 4.27 17.92
CA VAL A 299 -0.24 3.30 16.91
C VAL A 299 -0.63 1.98 17.55
N ASP A 300 -1.90 1.60 17.40
CA ASP A 300 -2.44 0.30 17.78
C ASP A 300 -2.59 -0.60 16.54
N VAL A 301 -1.81 -1.68 16.46
CA VAL A 301 -1.82 -2.61 15.33
C VAL A 301 -2.62 -3.87 15.67
N ARG A 302 -3.75 -4.06 14.97
CA ARG A 302 -4.71 -5.15 15.23
C ARG A 302 -4.87 -6.11 14.06
N HIS A 303 -4.79 -7.41 14.35
CA HIS A 303 -5.10 -8.47 13.38
C HIS A 303 -6.62 -8.71 13.33
N ILE A 304 -7.34 -7.85 12.60
CA ILE A 304 -8.80 -7.84 12.52
C ILE A 304 -9.24 -7.24 11.16
N ASN A 305 -10.44 -7.59 10.69
CA ASN A 305 -11.04 -6.91 9.53
C ASN A 305 -11.42 -5.46 9.92
N PHE A 306 -11.35 -4.54 8.97
CA PHE A 306 -11.79 -3.15 9.15
C PHE A 306 -13.25 -3.05 9.66
N THR A 307 -14.19 -3.74 9.02
CA THR A 307 -15.61 -3.75 9.41
C THR A 307 -15.82 -4.34 10.81
N ASP A 308 -15.12 -5.42 11.14
CA ASP A 308 -15.17 -6.04 12.49
C ASP A 308 -14.64 -5.06 13.56
N PHE A 309 -13.56 -4.33 13.25
CA PHE A 309 -13.03 -3.31 14.15
C PHE A 309 -14.04 -2.20 14.38
N LEU A 310 -14.61 -1.61 13.33
CA LEU A 310 -15.62 -0.55 13.46
C LEU A 310 -16.86 -1.04 14.23
N THR A 311 -17.32 -2.27 13.98
CA THR A 311 -18.42 -2.89 14.72
C THR A 311 -18.18 -2.89 16.23
N SER A 312 -16.92 -3.10 16.66
CA SER A 312 -16.54 -3.07 18.08
C SER A 312 -16.42 -1.67 18.68
N GLN A 313 -16.48 -0.61 17.86
CA GLN A 313 -16.36 0.77 18.32
C GLN A 313 -17.73 1.40 18.66
N PRO A 314 -17.79 2.31 19.64
CA PRO A 314 -18.98 3.13 19.89
C PRO A 314 -19.36 3.99 18.66
N ALA A 315 -20.61 4.44 18.61
CA ALA A 315 -21.01 5.45 17.63
C ALA A 315 -20.20 6.74 17.83
N ALA A 316 -19.96 7.50 16.74
CA ALA A 316 -19.23 8.76 16.75
C ALA A 316 -17.88 8.72 17.51
N SER A 317 -17.05 7.71 17.22
CA SER A 317 -15.78 7.47 17.92
C SER A 317 -14.53 7.59 17.05
N CYS A 318 -14.68 7.55 15.72
CA CYS A 318 -13.58 7.60 14.75
C CYS A 318 -13.80 8.74 13.73
N ASP A 319 -12.73 9.26 13.13
CA ASP A 319 -12.85 10.48 12.30
C ASP A 319 -12.05 10.48 10.99
N ARG A 320 -10.93 9.76 10.86
CA ARG A 320 -10.21 9.60 9.59
C ARG A 320 -10.16 8.13 9.19
N TYR A 321 -10.81 7.78 8.08
CA TYR A 321 -10.85 6.41 7.58
C TYR A 321 -10.02 6.29 6.30
N ILE A 322 -9.11 5.32 6.26
CA ILE A 322 -8.23 5.09 5.10
C ILE A 322 -8.31 3.62 4.70
N LEU A 323 -8.97 3.37 3.57
CA LEU A 323 -9.33 2.02 3.15
C LEU A 323 -8.38 1.46 2.07
N LEU A 324 -7.39 2.23 1.63
CA LEU A 324 -6.54 1.87 0.49
C LEU A 324 -7.44 1.52 -0.72
N ASP A 325 -7.07 0.53 -1.52
CA ASP A 325 -7.92 -0.04 -2.57
C ASP A 325 -8.81 -1.20 -2.11
N ALA A 326 -8.92 -1.46 -0.80
CA ALA A 326 -9.58 -2.66 -0.28
C ALA A 326 -11.06 -2.80 -0.69
N GLN A 327 -11.72 -1.70 -1.01
CA GLN A 327 -13.13 -1.69 -1.41
C GLN A 327 -13.37 -2.30 -2.79
N ASP A 328 -12.38 -2.27 -3.69
CA ASP A 328 -12.51 -2.90 -5.01
C ASP A 328 -12.57 -4.45 -4.93
N TRP A 329 -12.28 -5.00 -3.75
CA TRP A 329 -12.31 -6.44 -3.47
C TRP A 329 -13.63 -6.90 -2.88
N MET A 330 -14.44 -5.96 -2.39
CA MET A 330 -15.66 -6.25 -1.67
C MET A 330 -16.81 -6.46 -2.65
N ASP A 331 -17.69 -7.41 -2.33
CA ASP A 331 -19.02 -7.44 -2.91
C ASP A 331 -19.93 -6.35 -2.30
N ASP A 332 -21.15 -6.22 -2.80
CA ASP A 332 -22.05 -5.15 -2.39
C ASP A 332 -22.55 -5.34 -0.96
N GLU A 333 -22.70 -6.58 -0.49
CA GLU A 333 -23.07 -6.87 0.91
C GLU A 333 -21.96 -6.39 1.86
N GLN A 334 -20.70 -6.72 1.56
CA GLN A 334 -19.54 -6.31 2.33
C GLN A 334 -19.34 -4.79 2.30
N LEU A 335 -19.52 -4.14 1.14
CA LEU A 335 -19.44 -2.69 1.03
C LEU A 335 -20.51 -1.99 1.86
N ASN A 336 -21.76 -2.45 1.79
CA ASN A 336 -22.86 -1.90 2.59
C ASN A 336 -22.61 -2.09 4.08
N ALA A 337 -22.16 -3.27 4.50
CA ALA A 337 -21.80 -3.51 5.90
C ALA A 337 -20.66 -2.60 6.38
N LEU A 338 -19.61 -2.40 5.56
CA LEU A 338 -18.51 -1.50 5.87
C LEU A 338 -18.99 -0.06 6.00
N TRP A 339 -19.71 0.47 4.99
CA TRP A 339 -20.15 1.87 4.97
C TRP A 339 -21.18 2.18 6.04
N ALA A 340 -22.08 1.25 6.36
CA ALA A 340 -22.98 1.39 7.51
C ALA A 340 -22.19 1.56 8.83
N GLN A 341 -21.10 0.80 9.03
CA GLN A 341 -20.25 0.94 10.21
C GLN A 341 -19.41 2.22 10.19
N ILE A 342 -18.91 2.64 9.02
CA ILE A 342 -18.21 3.92 8.85
C ILE A 342 -19.15 5.07 9.25
N THR A 343 -20.36 5.12 8.68
CA THR A 343 -21.37 6.14 9.01
C THR A 343 -21.72 6.14 10.49
N ARG A 344 -21.96 4.97 11.10
CA ARG A 344 -22.28 4.88 12.53
C ARG A 344 -21.15 5.38 13.44
N THR A 345 -19.90 5.06 13.10
CA THR A 345 -18.74 5.36 13.94
C THR A 345 -18.14 6.74 13.68
N ALA A 346 -18.56 7.42 12.60
CA ALA A 346 -18.08 8.73 12.20
C ALA A 346 -18.45 9.84 13.21
N LYS A 347 -17.43 10.56 13.68
CA LYS A 347 -17.60 11.87 14.34
C LYS A 347 -18.04 12.94 13.33
N PRO A 348 -18.54 14.10 13.79
CA PRO A 348 -18.62 15.29 12.95
C PRO A 348 -17.30 15.56 12.21
N ASP A 349 -17.40 16.05 10.98
CA ASP A 349 -16.26 16.30 10.08
C ASP A 349 -15.40 15.06 9.75
N ALA A 350 -15.95 13.86 9.91
CA ALA A 350 -15.25 12.65 9.52
C ALA A 350 -14.96 12.63 8.02
N ARG A 351 -13.83 12.01 7.67
CA ARG A 351 -13.35 11.91 6.29
C ARG A 351 -12.99 10.47 5.96
N VAL A 352 -13.40 10.02 4.79
CA VAL A 352 -13.07 8.71 4.23
C VAL A 352 -12.25 8.92 2.97
N LEU A 353 -11.06 8.31 2.95
CA LEU A 353 -10.16 8.32 1.81
C LEU A 353 -9.89 6.89 1.35
N PHE A 354 -10.00 6.66 0.05
CA PHE A 354 -9.70 5.38 -0.56
C PHE A 354 -9.25 5.55 -2.00
N ARG A 355 -8.74 4.47 -2.58
CA ARG A 355 -8.28 4.42 -3.96
C ARG A 355 -9.04 3.34 -4.71
N THR A 356 -9.02 3.43 -6.03
CA THR A 356 -9.66 2.45 -6.92
C THR A 356 -8.76 2.16 -8.12
N ALA A 357 -8.92 0.96 -8.68
CA ALA A 357 -8.29 0.56 -9.92
C ALA A 357 -8.72 1.47 -11.08
N GLY A 358 -10.02 1.68 -11.26
CA GLY A 358 -10.60 2.58 -12.25
C GLY A 358 -10.57 4.05 -11.82
N GLU A 359 -10.97 4.97 -12.69
CA GLU A 359 -11.08 6.40 -12.35
C GLU A 359 -12.34 6.75 -11.54
N PRO A 360 -13.53 6.18 -11.81
CA PRO A 360 -14.74 6.51 -11.07
C PRO A 360 -14.75 5.93 -9.65
N SER A 361 -15.46 6.61 -8.74
CA SER A 361 -15.78 6.04 -7.43
C SER A 361 -16.67 4.81 -7.62
N ILE A 362 -16.36 3.73 -6.89
CA ILE A 362 -17.12 2.47 -6.95
C ILE A 362 -18.35 2.45 -6.03
N LEU A 363 -18.67 3.54 -5.32
CA LEU A 363 -19.75 3.54 -4.34
C LEU A 363 -21.16 3.72 -4.95
N PRO A 364 -21.39 4.70 -5.86
CA PRO A 364 -22.72 4.91 -6.42
C PRO A 364 -23.25 3.65 -7.11
N GLY A 365 -24.48 3.25 -6.76
CA GLY A 365 -25.12 2.03 -7.27
C GLY A 365 -24.68 0.72 -6.59
N ARG A 366 -23.67 0.75 -5.70
CA ARG A 366 -23.19 -0.42 -4.95
C ARG A 366 -23.41 -0.30 -3.44
N VAL A 367 -23.31 0.91 -2.90
CA VAL A 367 -23.68 1.25 -1.51
C VAL A 367 -25.06 1.88 -1.51
N ALA A 368 -25.88 1.53 -0.52
CA ALA A 368 -27.24 2.02 -0.36
C ALA A 368 -27.29 3.56 -0.30
N ASP A 369 -28.28 4.13 -0.98
CA ASP A 369 -28.39 5.58 -1.16
C ASP A 369 -28.62 6.32 0.17
N ASP A 370 -29.30 5.70 1.14
CA ASP A 370 -29.51 6.26 2.48
C ASP A 370 -28.19 6.39 3.25
N VAL A 371 -27.29 5.41 3.12
CA VAL A 371 -25.95 5.47 3.70
C VAL A 371 -25.09 6.53 3.00
N LEU A 372 -25.10 6.57 1.66
CA LEU A 372 -24.33 7.55 0.89
C LEU A 372 -24.86 8.98 1.03
N ALA A 373 -26.16 9.15 1.29
CA ALA A 373 -26.77 10.47 1.48
C ALA A 373 -26.16 11.24 2.66
N HIS A 374 -25.54 10.55 3.63
CA HIS A 374 -24.81 11.18 4.73
C HIS A 374 -23.44 11.74 4.35
N TRP A 375 -22.94 11.45 3.15
CA TRP A 375 -21.58 11.81 2.73
C TRP A 375 -21.59 12.73 1.52
N ASP A 376 -20.68 13.70 1.51
CA ASP A 376 -20.41 14.58 0.38
C ASP A 376 -19.16 14.10 -0.35
N TYR A 377 -19.32 13.74 -1.63
CA TYR A 377 -18.20 13.33 -2.47
C TYR A 377 -17.46 14.55 -3.00
N ARG A 378 -16.21 14.74 -2.57
CA ARG A 378 -15.37 15.85 -3.00
C ARG A 378 -14.75 15.57 -4.37
N ALA A 379 -15.57 15.58 -5.42
CA ALA A 379 -15.17 15.16 -6.77
C ALA A 379 -13.95 15.94 -7.31
N ASP A 380 -13.92 17.26 -7.16
CA ASP A 380 -12.84 18.10 -7.69
C ASP A 380 -11.53 17.87 -6.93
N ALA A 381 -11.61 17.83 -5.59
CA ALA A 381 -10.46 17.51 -4.75
C ALA A 381 -9.94 16.10 -5.03
N SER A 382 -10.84 15.13 -5.21
CA SER A 382 -10.50 13.73 -5.57
C SER A 382 -9.69 13.66 -6.87
N ARG A 383 -10.08 14.41 -7.91
CA ARG A 383 -9.31 14.49 -9.18
C ARG A 383 -7.94 15.14 -8.98
N ASP A 384 -7.86 16.21 -8.18
CA ASP A 384 -6.59 16.85 -7.85
C ASP A 384 -5.65 15.93 -7.06
N TYR A 385 -6.15 15.25 -6.03
CA TYR A 385 -5.39 14.25 -5.25
C TYR A 385 -4.91 13.10 -6.14
N THR A 386 -5.74 12.65 -7.09
CA THR A 386 -5.35 11.63 -8.07
C THR A 386 -4.21 12.12 -8.95
N ALA A 387 -4.27 13.37 -9.42
CA ALA A 387 -3.21 13.96 -10.24
C ALA A 387 -1.87 14.05 -9.47
N ARG A 388 -1.92 14.38 -8.17
CA ARG A 388 -0.75 14.56 -7.31
C ARG A 388 -0.21 13.28 -6.67
N ASP A 389 -0.96 12.17 -6.68
CA ASP A 389 -0.48 10.90 -6.13
C ASP A 389 0.71 10.37 -6.97
N ARG A 390 1.89 10.41 -6.35
CA ARG A 390 3.18 10.07 -6.98
C ARG A 390 3.36 8.58 -7.27
N SER A 391 2.54 7.70 -6.68
CA SER A 391 2.68 6.26 -6.89
C SER A 391 2.24 5.83 -8.29
N ALA A 392 1.31 6.58 -8.88
CA ALA A 392 0.73 6.35 -10.20
C ALA A 392 0.16 4.92 -10.42
N ILE A 393 -0.17 4.22 -9.33
CA ILE A 393 -0.69 2.84 -9.40
C ILE A 393 -2.20 2.80 -9.61
N TYR A 394 -2.95 3.77 -9.07
CA TYR A 394 -4.41 3.75 -9.01
C TYR A 394 -5.04 4.69 -10.05
N GLY A 395 -6.26 4.35 -10.48
CA GLY A 395 -7.03 5.18 -11.40
C GLY A 395 -7.67 6.38 -10.70
N GLY A 396 -8.08 6.22 -9.43
CA GLY A 396 -8.72 7.27 -8.65
C GLY A 396 -8.28 7.29 -7.18
N VAL A 397 -8.21 8.50 -6.63
CA VAL A 397 -8.19 8.81 -5.19
C VAL A 397 -9.52 9.48 -4.86
N HIS A 398 -10.26 8.96 -3.90
CA HIS A 398 -11.62 9.40 -3.59
C HIS A 398 -11.75 9.88 -2.15
N LEU A 399 -12.20 11.13 -1.99
CA LEU A 399 -12.49 11.74 -0.70
C LEU A 399 -13.99 11.93 -0.51
N TYR A 400 -14.52 11.35 0.58
CA TYR A 400 -15.85 11.59 1.08
C TYR A 400 -15.78 12.27 2.45
N VAL A 401 -16.60 13.30 2.66
CA VAL A 401 -16.68 14.04 3.93
C VAL A 401 -18.08 13.90 4.50
N LEU A 402 -18.20 13.58 5.79
CA LEU A 402 -19.50 13.46 6.43
C LEU A 402 -20.21 14.81 6.37
N LYS A 403 -21.48 14.82 5.94
CA LYS A 403 -22.31 16.02 5.96
C LYS A 403 -22.57 16.45 7.40
N GLY A 404 -22.62 17.77 7.63
CA GLY A 404 -23.08 18.30 8.91
C GLY A 404 -24.52 17.85 9.19
N ALA A 405 -24.92 17.84 10.46
CA ALA A 405 -26.26 17.40 10.87
C ALA A 405 -27.42 18.26 10.31
N ASP A 406 -27.11 19.39 9.66
CA ASP A 406 -28.07 20.36 9.12
C ASP A 406 -28.09 20.43 7.57
N ALA A 407 -27.60 19.40 6.86
CA ALA A 407 -27.52 19.38 5.40
C ALA A 407 -28.52 18.43 4.72
#